data_AF-A0A0F6H9H2-F1
#
_entry.id   AF-A0A0F6H9H2-F1
#
_cell.length_a   1.000
_cell.length_b   1.000
_cell.length_c   1.000
_cell.angle_alpha   90.00
_cell.angle_beta   90.00
_cell.angle_gamma   90.00
#
_symmetry.space_group_name_H-M   'P 1'
#
loop_
_entity.id
_entity.type
_entity.pdbx_description
1 polymer ?
#
loop_
_entity_poly.entity_id
_entity_poly.type
_entity_poly.pdbx_seq_one_letter_code
_entity_poly.pdbx_strand_id
1 'polypeptide(L)'
;MNSDEKNSKGLVIVYTGNGKGKTTAALGIVFRALGRGLKCGVVQFLKGKWETGEKMFSKKIPELDFHVMGLGFTWNSENLDKDKTAARMAWTFSSKMILEENYNIIILDEITYTFHYGWLNVEEVINILKKRRKDLHVVITGRNCPKVLMDYADLVSVIEAQKHPYQNGIPAQKGIDF
;
A
#
# COMPACT_ATOMS: atom_id res chain seq x y z
N MET A 1 9.62 -8.38 -31.14
CA MET A 1 8.82 -7.73 -30.07
C MET A 1 7.37 -7.76 -30.51
N ASN A 2 6.54 -8.53 -29.79
CA ASN A 2 5.11 -8.64 -30.09
C ASN A 2 4.44 -7.28 -29.92
N SER A 3 3.37 -7.02 -30.67
CA SER A 3 2.59 -5.77 -30.63
C SER A 3 2.12 -5.38 -29.22
N ASP A 4 1.97 -6.34 -28.32
CA ASP A 4 1.52 -6.14 -26.94
C ASP A 4 2.56 -5.46 -26.04
N GLU A 5 3.87 -5.64 -26.29
CA GLU A 5 4.93 -5.00 -25.49
C GLU A 5 5.01 -3.49 -25.74
N LYS A 6 4.63 -3.02 -26.94
CA LYS A 6 4.68 -1.60 -27.33
C LYS A 6 3.75 -0.69 -26.52
N ASN A 7 2.73 -1.26 -25.85
CA ASN A 7 1.79 -0.52 -25.00
C ASN A 7 1.95 -0.83 -23.50
N SER A 8 2.99 -1.57 -23.11
CA SER A 8 3.23 -1.87 -21.70
C SER A 8 3.69 -0.63 -20.93
N LYS A 9 3.04 -0.34 -19.80
CA LYS A 9 3.42 0.70 -18.85
C LYS A 9 3.20 0.23 -17.41
N GLY A 10 3.91 0.84 -16.48
CA GLY A 10 3.68 0.73 -15.05
C GLY A 10 2.32 1.32 -14.68
N LEU A 11 1.57 0.59 -13.87
CA LEU A 11 0.18 0.91 -13.51
C LEU A 11 0.09 1.47 -12.10
N VAL A 12 -0.81 2.43 -11.89
CA VAL A 12 -1.28 2.81 -10.56
C VAL A 12 -2.55 2.03 -10.25
N ILE A 13 -2.52 1.21 -9.20
CA ILE A 13 -3.59 0.32 -8.81
C ILE A 13 -4.09 0.75 -7.43
N VAL A 14 -5.41 0.89 -7.25
CA VAL A 14 -6.03 1.25 -5.98
C VAL A 14 -6.95 0.13 -5.53
N TYR A 15 -6.68 -0.41 -4.34
CA TYR A 15 -7.62 -1.26 -3.59
C TYR A 15 -8.21 -0.46 -2.43
N THR A 16 -9.49 -0.09 -2.55
CA THR A 16 -10.21 0.68 -1.52
C THR A 16 -11.49 -0.01 -1.06
N GLY A 17 -12.32 0.67 -0.28
CA GLY A 17 -13.58 0.14 0.24
C GLY A 17 -13.48 -0.45 1.67
N ASN A 18 -14.64 -0.77 2.23
CA ASN A 18 -14.80 -1.14 3.64
C ASN A 18 -14.59 -2.63 3.94
N GLY A 19 -14.54 -3.48 2.92
CA GLY A 19 -14.35 -4.91 3.04
C GLY A 19 -12.90 -5.31 3.33
N LYS A 20 -12.74 -6.52 3.88
CA LYS A 20 -11.45 -7.19 4.04
C LYS A 20 -10.95 -7.65 2.68
N GLY A 21 -9.66 -7.44 2.39
CA GLY A 21 -9.02 -7.96 1.18
C GLY A 21 -8.06 -7.00 0.47
N LYS A 22 -8.01 -5.71 0.87
CA LYS A 22 -7.23 -4.68 0.16
C LYS A 22 -5.73 -4.97 0.20
N THR A 23 -5.18 -5.07 1.41
CA THR A 23 -3.76 -5.36 1.64
C THR A 23 -3.38 -6.74 1.12
N THR A 24 -4.22 -7.77 1.34
CA THR A 24 -3.92 -9.12 0.85
C THR A 24 -3.96 -9.22 -0.68
N ALA A 25 -4.84 -8.49 -1.36
CA ALA A 25 -4.83 -8.39 -2.82
C ALA A 25 -3.55 -7.71 -3.33
N ALA A 26 -3.12 -6.62 -2.70
CA ALA A 26 -1.87 -5.94 -3.02
C ALA A 26 -0.65 -6.87 -2.83
N LEU A 27 -0.59 -7.59 -1.71
CA LEU A 27 0.47 -8.55 -1.43
C LEU A 27 0.44 -9.76 -2.38
N GLY A 28 -0.75 -10.15 -2.88
CA GLY A 28 -0.88 -11.14 -3.94
C GLY A 28 -0.20 -10.73 -5.26
N ILE A 29 -0.19 -9.42 -5.58
CA ILE A 29 0.57 -8.89 -6.72
C ILE A 29 2.07 -9.04 -6.48
N VAL A 30 2.55 -8.69 -5.27
CA VAL A 30 3.96 -8.88 -4.89
C VAL A 30 4.35 -10.34 -4.97
N PHE A 31 3.55 -11.27 -4.46
CA PHE A 31 3.81 -12.70 -4.55
C PHE A 31 3.96 -13.17 -6.01
N ARG A 32 3.07 -12.71 -6.91
CA ARG A 32 3.16 -13.00 -8.34
C ARG A 32 4.45 -12.44 -8.98
N ALA A 33 4.88 -11.26 -8.57
CA ALA A 33 6.07 -10.61 -9.09
C ALA A 33 7.37 -11.26 -8.61
N LEU A 34 7.43 -11.62 -7.32
CA LEU A 34 8.54 -12.37 -6.75
C LEU A 34 8.71 -13.73 -7.43
N GLY A 35 7.61 -14.42 -7.76
CA GLY A 35 7.65 -15.65 -8.56
C GLY A 35 8.23 -15.49 -9.97
N ARG A 36 8.46 -14.25 -10.41
CA ARG A 36 9.11 -13.88 -11.68
C ARG A 36 10.46 -13.18 -11.49
N GLY A 37 11.02 -13.22 -10.27
CA GLY A 37 12.31 -12.60 -9.95
C GLY A 37 12.30 -11.06 -9.96
N LEU A 38 11.12 -10.43 -9.84
CA LEU A 38 11.00 -8.97 -9.84
C LEU A 38 11.20 -8.39 -8.44
N LYS A 39 11.88 -7.26 -8.36
CA LYS A 39 12.13 -6.57 -7.09
C LYS A 39 10.88 -5.80 -6.64
N CYS A 40 10.49 -5.99 -5.38
CA CYS A 40 9.28 -5.42 -4.80
C CYS A 40 9.60 -4.62 -3.53
N GLY A 41 8.88 -3.51 -3.34
CA GLY A 41 8.92 -2.70 -2.13
C GLY A 41 7.54 -2.59 -1.49
N VAL A 42 7.46 -2.62 -0.17
CA VAL A 42 6.23 -2.38 0.59
C VAL A 42 6.49 -1.35 1.68
N VAL A 43 5.67 -0.31 1.73
CA VAL A 43 5.67 0.68 2.82
C VAL A 43 4.30 0.69 3.49
N GLN A 44 4.27 0.41 4.79
CA GLN A 44 3.05 0.45 5.59
C GLN A 44 2.97 1.75 6.40
N PHE A 45 1.92 2.53 6.13
CA PHE A 45 1.70 3.85 6.74
C PHE A 45 0.99 3.80 8.10
N LEU A 46 0.31 2.69 8.42
CA LEU A 46 -0.51 2.58 9.65
C LEU A 46 0.01 1.57 10.67
N LYS A 47 0.46 0.38 10.22
CA LYS A 47 0.60 -0.80 11.09
C LYS A 47 1.60 -0.60 12.24
N GLY A 48 1.20 -1.07 13.42
CA GLY A 48 1.83 -0.81 14.72
C GLY A 48 2.79 -1.86 15.24
N LYS A 49 2.77 -2.05 16.57
CA LYS A 49 3.65 -2.98 17.32
C LYS A 49 3.49 -4.47 16.97
N TRP A 50 2.52 -4.84 16.13
CA TRP A 50 2.19 -6.24 15.84
C TRP A 50 3.05 -6.77 14.69
N GLU A 51 3.69 -7.91 14.91
CA GLU A 51 4.42 -8.60 13.84
C GLU A 51 3.41 -9.36 12.97
N THR A 52 3.34 -8.99 11.70
CA THR A 52 2.42 -9.60 10.73
C THR A 52 3.12 -10.74 9.98
N GLY A 53 2.36 -11.75 9.57
CA GLY A 53 2.86 -12.87 8.78
C GLY A 53 3.69 -12.43 7.58
N GLU A 54 3.25 -11.39 6.89
CA GLU A 54 3.87 -10.93 5.64
C GLU A 54 5.20 -10.21 5.89
N LYS A 55 5.30 -9.45 6.99
CA LYS A 55 6.58 -8.84 7.45
C LYS A 55 7.56 -9.91 7.91
N MET A 56 7.10 -10.95 8.59
CA MET A 56 7.99 -12.05 9.00
C MET A 56 8.51 -12.83 7.78
N PHE A 57 7.63 -13.07 6.80
CA PHE A 57 7.98 -13.76 5.58
C PHE A 57 8.96 -12.96 4.71
N SER A 58 8.78 -11.63 4.62
CA SER A 58 9.64 -10.77 3.79
C SER A 58 11.11 -10.82 4.20
N LYS A 59 11.43 -11.03 5.48
CA LYS A 59 12.82 -11.18 5.97
C LYS A 59 13.57 -12.35 5.31
N LYS A 60 12.87 -13.29 4.69
CA LYS A 60 13.43 -14.46 4.01
C LYS A 60 13.58 -14.27 2.49
N ILE A 61 13.13 -13.13 1.95
CA ILE A 61 13.05 -12.87 0.52
C ILE A 61 13.93 -11.66 0.18
N PRO A 62 15.13 -11.87 -0.40
CA PRO A 62 16.06 -10.78 -0.73
C PRO A 62 15.49 -9.72 -1.68
N GLU A 63 14.58 -10.12 -2.57
CA GLU A 63 13.95 -9.23 -3.56
C GLU A 63 12.75 -8.44 -3.00
N LEU A 64 12.42 -8.59 -1.71
CA LEU A 64 11.30 -7.92 -1.06
C LEU A 64 11.77 -7.01 0.09
N ASP A 65 11.80 -5.71 -0.20
CA ASP A 65 12.01 -4.68 0.82
C ASP A 65 10.68 -4.35 1.51
N PHE A 66 10.60 -4.51 2.84
CA PHE A 66 9.36 -4.35 3.60
C PHE A 66 9.55 -3.40 4.79
N HIS A 67 8.93 -2.22 4.71
CA HIS A 67 9.09 -1.13 5.65
C HIS A 67 7.78 -0.86 6.39
N VAL A 68 7.82 -0.98 7.72
CA VAL A 68 6.72 -0.55 8.60
C VAL A 68 7.10 0.80 9.19
N MET A 69 6.40 1.85 8.76
CA MET A 69 6.73 3.23 9.13
C MET A 69 5.61 3.93 9.90
N GLY A 70 4.42 3.33 9.94
CA GLY A 70 3.37 3.72 10.87
C GLY A 70 3.74 3.39 12.32
N LEU A 71 3.18 4.14 13.26
CA LEU A 71 3.35 3.90 14.70
C LEU A 71 2.29 2.96 15.28
N GLY A 72 1.33 2.50 14.48
CA GLY A 72 0.20 1.72 14.99
C GLY A 72 -0.94 2.58 15.47
N PHE A 73 -1.42 3.46 14.59
CA PHE A 73 -2.53 4.34 14.94
C PHE A 73 -3.77 3.51 15.27
N THR A 74 -4.32 3.74 16.46
CA THR A 74 -5.69 3.37 16.80
C THR A 74 -6.50 4.64 16.94
N TRP A 75 -7.83 4.55 16.87
CA TRP A 75 -8.75 5.67 17.15
C TRP A 75 -8.48 6.41 18.47
N ASN A 76 -7.68 5.80 19.37
CA ASN A 76 -7.24 6.32 20.67
C ASN A 76 -5.76 6.75 20.69
N SER A 77 -5.14 7.09 19.55
CA SER A 77 -3.74 7.55 19.59
C SER A 77 -3.62 8.78 20.49
N GLU A 78 -2.76 8.66 21.50
CA GLU A 78 -2.53 9.71 22.49
C GLU A 78 -1.77 10.92 21.89
N ASN A 79 -1.25 10.81 20.65
CA ASN A 79 -0.43 11.87 20.06
C ASN A 79 -0.49 11.93 18.52
N LEU A 80 -1.52 12.63 18.01
CA LEU A 80 -1.74 12.86 16.57
C LEU A 80 -0.56 13.55 15.84
N ASP A 81 0.21 14.39 16.53
CA ASP A 81 1.36 15.08 15.92
C ASP A 81 2.53 14.13 15.62
N LYS A 82 2.75 13.13 16.49
CA LYS A 82 3.72 12.06 16.22
C LYS A 82 3.30 11.21 15.03
N ASP A 83 2.01 10.87 14.93
CA ASP A 83 1.49 10.10 13.80
C ASP A 83 1.58 10.87 12.47
N LYS A 84 1.26 12.17 12.49
CA LYS A 84 1.46 13.06 11.34
C LYS A 84 2.93 13.08 10.92
N THR A 85 3.85 13.19 11.87
CA THR A 85 5.29 13.20 11.60
C THR A 85 5.75 11.87 10.99
N ALA A 86 5.31 10.73 11.55
CA ALA A 86 5.61 9.41 11.02
C ALA A 86 5.05 9.22 9.60
N ALA A 87 3.82 9.66 9.34
CA ALA A 87 3.21 9.62 8.02
C ALA A 87 4.00 10.46 6.99
N ARG A 88 4.46 11.67 7.37
CA ARG A 88 5.31 12.51 6.51
C ARG A 88 6.66 11.85 6.24
N MET A 89 7.28 11.24 7.24
CA MET A 89 8.54 10.50 7.07
C MET A 89 8.37 9.29 6.15
N ALA A 90 7.29 8.53 6.33
CA ALA A 90 6.92 7.41 5.47
C ALA A 90 6.71 7.87 4.03
N TRP A 91 6.09 9.03 3.82
CA TRP A 91 5.91 9.61 2.50
C TRP A 91 7.23 10.06 1.86
N THR A 92 8.11 10.73 2.61
CA THR A 92 9.44 11.12 2.11
C THR A 92 10.23 9.89 1.68
N PHE A 93 10.24 8.83 2.49
CA PHE A 93 10.89 7.57 2.17
C PHE A 93 10.27 6.89 0.93
N SER A 94 8.94 6.79 0.88
CA SER A 94 8.22 6.22 -0.27
C SER A 94 8.49 7.00 -1.55
N SER A 95 8.55 8.33 -1.48
CA SER A 95 8.84 9.19 -2.64
C SER A 95 10.23 8.90 -3.19
N LYS A 96 11.22 8.70 -2.31
CA LYS A 96 12.57 8.30 -2.70
C LYS A 96 12.56 6.94 -3.40
N MET A 97 11.89 5.95 -2.83
CA MET A 97 11.76 4.62 -3.46
C MET A 97 11.13 4.69 -4.85
N ILE A 98 10.10 5.54 -5.03
CA ILE A 98 9.40 5.70 -6.31
C ILE A 98 10.27 6.35 -7.38
N LEU A 99 11.16 7.26 -7.00
CA LEU A 99 11.95 8.06 -7.93
C LEU A 99 13.35 7.51 -8.21
N GLU A 100 13.98 6.90 -7.22
CA GLU A 100 15.44 6.65 -7.24
C GLU A 100 15.80 5.16 -7.21
N GLU A 101 14.90 4.28 -6.77
CA GLU A 101 15.21 2.88 -6.55
C GLU A 101 14.71 1.95 -7.67
N ASN A 102 15.40 0.83 -7.85
CA ASN A 102 15.09 -0.14 -8.91
C ASN A 102 14.03 -1.16 -8.46
N TYR A 103 12.81 -0.70 -8.19
CA TYR A 103 11.66 -1.58 -7.94
C TYR A 103 10.82 -1.77 -9.19
N ASN A 104 10.25 -2.96 -9.35
CA ASN A 104 9.21 -3.20 -10.36
C ASN A 104 7.82 -2.89 -9.81
N ILE A 105 7.59 -3.15 -8.52
CA ILE A 105 6.33 -2.88 -7.82
C ILE A 105 6.62 -2.23 -6.47
N ILE A 106 5.88 -1.18 -6.15
CA ILE A 106 5.83 -0.59 -4.80
C ILE A 106 4.39 -0.64 -4.28
N ILE A 107 4.19 -1.14 -3.06
CA ILE A 107 2.92 -1.04 -2.34
C ILE A 107 3.02 0.12 -1.33
N LEU A 108 2.07 1.05 -1.41
CA LEU A 108 1.79 2.08 -0.40
C LEU A 108 0.58 1.62 0.41
N ASP A 109 0.83 0.79 1.42
CA ASP A 109 -0.20 0.12 2.19
C ASP A 109 -0.77 1.08 3.24
N GLU A 110 -2.10 1.24 3.23
CA GLU A 110 -2.88 2.07 4.15
C GLU A 110 -2.53 3.58 4.10
N ILE A 111 -1.94 4.05 2.98
CA ILE A 111 -1.63 5.47 2.78
C ILE A 111 -2.88 6.35 2.79
N THR A 112 -4.06 5.81 2.42
CA THR A 112 -5.29 6.63 2.31
C THR A 112 -5.72 7.25 3.64
N TYR A 113 -5.38 6.64 4.78
CA TYR A 113 -5.65 7.23 6.09
C TYR A 113 -4.91 8.55 6.30
N THR A 114 -3.71 8.70 5.72
CA THR A 114 -2.96 9.96 5.82
C THR A 114 -3.68 11.13 5.15
N PHE A 115 -4.47 10.87 4.10
CA PHE A 115 -5.31 11.86 3.45
C PHE A 115 -6.55 12.17 4.31
N HIS A 116 -7.17 11.13 4.86
CA HIS A 116 -8.36 11.27 5.71
C HIS A 116 -8.09 12.18 6.92
N TYR A 117 -6.92 12.05 7.55
CA TYR A 117 -6.52 12.89 8.69
C TYR A 117 -5.86 14.22 8.28
N GLY A 118 -5.76 14.52 6.99
CA GLY A 118 -5.13 15.77 6.50
C GLY A 118 -3.63 15.86 6.75
N TRP A 119 -2.94 14.74 6.96
CA TRP A 119 -1.50 14.70 7.20
C TRP A 119 -0.68 14.77 5.91
N LEU A 120 -1.26 14.27 4.82
CA LEU A 120 -0.67 14.27 3.49
C LEU A 120 -1.67 14.86 2.50
N ASN A 121 -1.19 15.66 1.56
CA ASN A 121 -1.99 16.13 0.45
C ASN A 121 -1.97 15.09 -0.68
N VAL A 122 -3.13 14.67 -1.16
CA VAL A 122 -3.25 13.70 -2.25
C VAL A 122 -2.62 14.20 -3.56
N GLU A 123 -2.65 15.51 -3.83
CA GLU A 123 -2.02 16.10 -5.02
C GLU A 123 -0.49 15.99 -4.98
N GLU A 124 0.10 16.08 -3.78
CA GLU A 124 1.53 15.85 -3.59
C GLU A 124 1.91 14.42 -4.01
N VAL A 125 1.06 13.45 -3.66
CA VAL A 125 1.24 12.04 -4.04
C VAL A 125 1.14 11.86 -5.55
N ILE A 126 0.08 12.37 -6.16
CA ILE A 126 -0.13 12.29 -7.61
C ILE A 126 1.05 12.91 -8.38
N ASN A 127 1.58 14.04 -7.91
CA ASN A 127 2.72 14.70 -8.53
C ASN A 127 4.00 13.86 -8.52
N ILE A 128 4.25 13.08 -7.46
CA ILE A 128 5.36 12.13 -7.42
C ILE A 128 5.07 10.92 -8.32
N LEU A 129 3.85 10.37 -8.28
CA LEU A 129 3.48 9.24 -9.13
C LEU A 129 3.60 9.56 -10.63
N LYS A 130 3.35 10.81 -11.05
CA LYS A 130 3.55 11.25 -12.44
C LYS A 130 5.03 11.26 -12.88
N LYS A 131 5.96 11.38 -11.93
CA LYS A 131 7.41 11.44 -12.19
C LYS A 131 8.10 10.08 -12.09
N ARG A 132 7.39 9.03 -11.68
CA ARG A 132 7.92 7.68 -11.52
C ARG A 132 8.45 7.11 -12.83
N ARG A 133 9.33 6.10 -12.73
CA ARG A 133 9.79 5.31 -13.89
C ARG A 133 8.59 4.70 -14.65
N LYS A 134 8.59 4.77 -15.98
CA LYS A 134 7.41 4.43 -16.82
C LYS A 134 6.90 3.00 -16.69
N ASP A 135 7.73 2.07 -16.23
CA ASP A 135 7.46 0.64 -16.01
C ASP A 135 7.23 0.29 -14.52
N LEU A 136 7.35 1.24 -13.59
CA LEU A 136 7.10 1.01 -12.16
C LEU A 136 5.58 0.95 -11.90
N HIS A 137 5.14 -0.18 -11.36
CA HIS A 137 3.80 -0.33 -10.82
C HIS A 137 3.73 0.19 -9.39
N VAL A 138 2.66 0.91 -9.05
CA VAL A 138 2.38 1.37 -7.69
C VAL A 138 1.01 0.89 -7.27
N VAL A 139 0.93 0.18 -6.15
CA VAL A 139 -0.33 -0.31 -5.57
C VAL A 139 -0.62 0.47 -4.31
N ILE A 140 -1.80 1.05 -4.22
CA ILE A 140 -2.27 1.88 -3.12
C ILE A 140 -3.41 1.16 -2.44
N THR A 141 -3.36 1.06 -1.11
CA THR A 141 -4.44 0.44 -0.34
C THR A 141 -4.99 1.40 0.71
N GLY A 142 -6.25 1.14 1.08
CA GLY A 142 -6.86 1.66 2.28
C GLY A 142 -8.28 2.16 2.07
N ARG A 143 -8.96 2.49 3.17
CA ARG A 143 -10.36 2.96 3.13
C ARG A 143 -10.45 4.40 2.60
N ASN A 144 -11.62 4.78 2.09
CA ASN A 144 -11.95 6.17 1.73
C ASN A 144 -10.91 6.84 0.82
N CYS A 145 -10.46 6.15 -0.23
CA CYS A 145 -9.52 6.72 -1.19
C CYS A 145 -10.09 8.01 -1.81
N PRO A 146 -9.35 9.15 -1.83
CA PRO A 146 -9.84 10.38 -2.43
C PRO A 146 -10.18 10.19 -3.91
N LYS A 147 -11.29 10.79 -4.36
CA LYS A 147 -11.76 10.68 -5.75
C LYS A 147 -10.69 11.06 -6.77
N VAL A 148 -9.95 12.14 -6.54
CA VAL A 148 -8.89 12.58 -7.45
C VAL A 148 -7.77 11.55 -7.64
N LEU A 149 -7.47 10.75 -6.62
CA LEU A 149 -6.51 9.65 -6.74
C LEU A 149 -7.11 8.44 -7.47
N MET A 150 -8.40 8.16 -7.26
CA MET A 150 -9.11 7.13 -8.01
C MET A 150 -9.21 7.48 -9.50
N ASP A 151 -9.50 8.74 -9.83
CA ASP A 151 -9.58 9.24 -11.20
C ASP A 151 -8.21 9.22 -11.90
N TYR A 152 -7.11 9.36 -11.14
CA TYR A 152 -5.75 9.24 -11.66
C TYR A 152 -5.28 7.77 -11.85
N ALA A 153 -5.84 6.83 -11.08
CA ALA A 153 -5.40 5.44 -11.09
C ALA A 153 -5.79 4.71 -12.39
N ASP A 154 -4.96 3.77 -12.81
CA ASP A 154 -5.24 2.92 -13.98
C ASP A 154 -6.21 1.78 -13.65
N LEU A 155 -6.22 1.33 -12.39
CA LEU A 155 -7.17 0.33 -11.89
C LEU A 155 -7.67 0.75 -10.51
N VAL A 156 -8.97 0.70 -10.30
CA VAL A 156 -9.60 0.87 -9.00
C VAL A 156 -10.49 -0.35 -8.73
N SER A 157 -10.30 -0.99 -7.58
CA SER A 157 -11.20 -2.04 -7.08
C SER A 157 -11.69 -1.65 -5.70
N VAL A 158 -13.01 -1.54 -5.57
CA VAL A 158 -13.69 -1.24 -4.31
C VAL A 158 -14.14 -2.55 -3.69
N ILE A 159 -13.54 -2.89 -2.55
CA ILE A 159 -13.86 -4.11 -1.80
C ILE A 159 -14.97 -3.78 -0.80
N GLU A 160 -16.15 -4.33 -1.03
CA GLU A 160 -17.32 -4.14 -0.18
C GLU A 160 -17.41 -5.21 0.91
N ALA A 161 -17.87 -4.82 2.09
CA ALA A 161 -18.07 -5.73 3.23
C ALA A 161 -19.47 -6.35 3.18
N GLN A 162 -19.69 -7.33 2.29
CA GLN A 162 -20.98 -8.02 2.19
C GLN A 162 -21.29 -8.86 3.44
N LYS A 163 -20.27 -9.52 4.01
CA LYS A 163 -20.30 -10.19 5.32
C LYS A 163 -18.91 -10.12 5.94
N HIS A 164 -18.82 -10.09 7.27
CA HIS A 164 -17.54 -10.19 7.97
C HIS A 164 -17.67 -11.02 9.26
N PRO A 165 -16.79 -12.00 9.54
CA PRO A 165 -16.88 -12.86 10.72
C PRO A 165 -16.95 -12.10 12.05
N TYR A 166 -16.28 -10.95 12.15
CA TYR A 166 -16.36 -10.04 13.29
C TYR A 166 -17.80 -9.62 13.66
N GLN A 167 -18.71 -9.49 12.68
CA GLN A 167 -20.11 -9.17 12.94
C GLN A 167 -20.83 -10.27 13.74
N ASN A 168 -20.29 -11.49 13.72
CA ASN A 168 -20.77 -12.63 14.51
C ASN A 168 -19.89 -12.89 15.75
N GLY A 169 -19.08 -11.92 16.17
CA GLY A 169 -18.21 -12.04 17.35
C GLY A 169 -16.97 -12.92 17.16
N ILE A 170 -16.66 -13.35 15.93
CA ILE A 170 -15.46 -14.15 15.67
C ILE A 170 -14.23 -13.21 15.68
N PRO A 171 -13.25 -13.42 16.56
CA PRO A 171 -12.07 -12.57 16.66
C PRO A 171 -11.10 -12.81 15.50
N ALA A 172 -10.12 -11.90 15.37
CA ALA A 172 -9.04 -12.03 14.39
C ALA A 172 -8.23 -13.32 14.61
N GLN A 173 -7.90 -14.02 13.52
CA GLN A 173 -7.22 -15.31 13.54
C GLN A 173 -5.84 -15.24 12.88
N LYS A 174 -4.86 -15.90 13.50
CA LYS A 174 -3.49 -16.03 12.99
C LYS A 174 -3.49 -16.73 11.62
N GLY A 175 -2.77 -16.17 10.65
CA GLY A 175 -2.69 -16.65 9.28
C GLY A 175 -3.86 -16.24 8.39
N ILE A 176 -4.88 -15.57 8.94
CA ILE A 176 -6.08 -15.11 8.22
C ILE A 176 -6.19 -13.59 8.29
N ASP A 177 -6.03 -13.01 9.48
CA ASP A 177 -6.14 -11.57 9.72
C ASP A 177 -4.80 -10.92 10.08
N PHE A 178 -3.85 -11.70 10.62
CA PHE A 178 -2.48 -11.28 10.95
C PHE A 178 -1.47 -12.43 10.92
#